data_AF-A0A7Y0N1Q7-F1
#
_entry.id   AF-A0A7Y0N1Q7-F1
#
_cell.length_a   1.000
_cell.length_b   1.000
_cell.length_c   1.000
_cell.angle_alpha   90.00
_cell.angle_beta   90.00
_cell.angle_gamma   90.00
#
_symmetry.space_group_name_H-M   'P 1'
#
loop_
_entity.id
_entity.type
_entity.pdbx_description
1 polymer ?
#
loop_
_entity_poly.entity_id
_entity_poly.type
_entity_poly.pdbx_seq_one_letter_code
_entity_poly.pdbx_strand_id
1 'polypeptide(L)'
;MALDNASLHVNAEAPALAGEALEKLVQQYNAGIKLADRMSRRYPRALVHELIYTSRLTAEQCHDAAAVEAWTKQLVEQLNAKEVGASQYSYEVELHAELGLSLPKIIVRTHGVTHEHALSVDFLN
;
A
#
# COMPACT_ATOMS: atom_id res chain seq x y z
N MET A 1 22.46 -13.87 17.77
CA MET A 1 21.25 -13.09 17.43
C MET A 1 21.03 -13.19 15.92
N ALA A 2 19.80 -13.06 15.41
CA ALA A 2 19.49 -13.32 13.99
C ALA A 2 20.20 -12.39 12.97
N LEU A 3 20.90 -11.36 13.45
CA LEU A 3 21.62 -10.36 12.65
C LEU A 3 23.15 -10.37 12.88
N ASP A 4 23.68 -11.26 13.74
CA ASP A 4 25.12 -11.34 13.94
C ASP A 4 25.79 -11.84 12.64
N ASN A 5 26.69 -11.03 12.08
CA ASN A 5 27.37 -11.23 10.78
C ASN A 5 26.49 -11.21 9.51
N ALA A 6 25.28 -10.67 9.56
CA ALA A 6 24.47 -10.48 8.35
C ALA A 6 24.89 -9.21 7.60
N SER A 7 24.97 -9.28 6.27
CA SER A 7 25.19 -8.12 5.40
C SER A 7 24.22 -8.15 4.22
N LEU A 8 23.59 -7.02 3.94
CA LEU A 8 22.68 -6.86 2.81
C LEU A 8 23.42 -6.16 1.66
N HIS A 9 23.54 -6.88 0.54
CA HIS A 9 24.05 -6.33 -0.71
C HIS A 9 22.88 -6.03 -1.63
N VAL A 10 22.51 -4.75 -1.74
CA VAL A 10 21.34 -4.30 -2.52
C VAL A 10 21.59 -4.38 -4.03
N ASN A 11 22.86 -4.29 -4.45
CA ASN A 11 23.36 -4.62 -5.78
C ASN A 11 24.87 -4.92 -5.69
N ALA A 12 25.50 -5.36 -6.77
CA ALA A 12 26.91 -5.75 -6.79
C ALA A 12 27.91 -4.60 -6.51
N GLU A 13 27.48 -3.35 -6.67
CA GLU A 13 28.32 -2.15 -6.53
C GLU A 13 28.08 -1.39 -5.21
N ALA A 14 26.99 -1.69 -4.50
CA ALA A 14 26.65 -1.03 -3.26
C ALA A 14 27.50 -1.56 -2.10
N PRO A 15 28.04 -0.68 -1.24
CA PRO A 15 28.66 -1.08 0.01
C PRO A 15 27.69 -1.95 0.83
N ALA A 16 28.22 -3.01 1.42
CA ALA A 16 27.43 -3.92 2.24
C ALA A 16 26.75 -3.16 3.38
N LEU A 17 25.42 -3.21 3.46
CA LEU A 17 24.70 -2.64 4.59
C LEU A 17 24.78 -3.66 5.74
N ALA A 18 25.55 -3.34 6.78
CA ALA A 18 25.83 -4.23 7.90
C ALA A 18 25.81 -3.47 9.24
N GLY A 19 25.80 -4.21 10.34
CA GLY A 19 25.81 -3.66 11.70
C GLY A 19 24.59 -2.77 11.98
N GLU A 20 24.81 -1.62 12.61
CA GLU A 20 23.75 -0.72 13.09
C GLU A 20 22.81 -0.22 11.97
N ALA A 21 23.34 -0.01 10.75
CA ALA A 21 22.52 0.43 9.63
C ALA A 21 21.52 -0.64 9.17
N LEU A 22 21.95 -1.91 9.15
CA LEU A 22 21.08 -3.04 8.86
C LEU A 22 20.07 -3.27 9.98
N GLU A 23 20.51 -3.15 11.23
CA GLU A 23 19.62 -3.27 12.37
C GLU A 23 18.51 -2.21 12.35
N LYS A 24 18.85 -0.94 12.08
CA LYS A 24 17.85 0.15 11.93
C LYS A 24 16.87 -0.13 10.79
N LEU A 25 17.34 -0.58 9.64
CA LEU A 25 16.48 -0.92 8.50
C LEU A 25 15.50 -2.06 8.86
N VAL A 26 16.00 -3.12 9.50
CA VAL A 26 15.18 -4.26 9.93
C VAL A 26 14.17 -3.83 10.99
N GLN A 27 14.56 -2.96 11.93
CA GLN A 27 13.64 -2.41 12.93
C GLN A 27 12.52 -1.56 12.27
N GLN A 28 12.87 -0.71 11.32
CA GLN A 28 11.89 0.10 10.56
C GLN A 28 10.95 -0.77 9.73
N TYR A 29 11.49 -1.78 9.03
CA TYR A 29 10.69 -2.74 8.28
C TYR A 29 9.70 -3.48 9.19
N ASN A 30 10.18 -4.03 10.31
CA ASN A 30 9.33 -4.74 11.27
C ASN A 30 8.25 -3.83 11.88
N ALA A 31 8.56 -2.55 12.12
CA ALA A 31 7.58 -1.57 12.57
C ALA A 31 6.51 -1.30 11.51
N GLY A 32 6.91 -1.19 10.24
CA GLY A 32 6.01 -1.04 9.09
C GLY A 32 5.08 -2.25 8.91
N ILE A 33 5.62 -3.47 8.97
CA ILE A 33 4.80 -4.70 8.89
C ILE A 33 3.80 -4.78 10.05
N LYS A 34 4.22 -4.45 11.28
CA LYS A 34 3.29 -4.37 12.42
C LYS A 34 2.18 -3.34 12.20
N LEU A 35 2.47 -2.21 11.56
CA LEU A 35 1.44 -1.24 11.20
C LEU A 35 0.48 -1.80 10.16
N ALA A 36 1.00 -2.43 9.10
CA ALA A 36 0.20 -3.08 8.05
C ALA A 36 -0.72 -4.17 8.63
N ASP A 37 -0.23 -5.01 9.54
CA ASP A 37 -1.05 -6.02 10.22
C ASP A 37 -2.17 -5.38 11.06
N ARG A 38 -1.91 -4.25 11.71
CA ARG A 38 -2.94 -3.51 12.46
C ARG A 38 -4.01 -2.93 11.54
N MET A 39 -3.61 -2.37 10.39
CA MET A 39 -4.53 -1.83 9.39
C MET A 39 -5.36 -2.91 8.70
N SER A 40 -4.81 -4.12 8.58
CA SER A 40 -5.49 -5.30 8.02
C SER A 40 -6.72 -5.75 8.83
N ARG A 41 -6.97 -5.17 10.01
CA ARG A 41 -8.23 -5.37 10.75
C ARG A 41 -9.43 -4.62 10.15
N ARG A 42 -9.18 -3.56 9.40
CA ARG A 42 -10.20 -2.70 8.77
C ARG A 42 -10.18 -2.77 7.25
N TYR A 43 -9.00 -3.02 6.68
CA TYR A 43 -8.78 -3.10 5.24
C TYR A 43 -8.33 -4.51 4.84
N PRO A 44 -8.58 -4.97 3.60
CA PRO A 44 -8.08 -6.25 3.13
C PRO A 44 -6.56 -6.33 3.22
N ARG A 45 -6.03 -7.45 3.73
CA ARG A 45 -4.58 -7.65 3.89
C ARG A 45 -3.82 -7.43 2.58
N ALA A 46 -4.34 -7.96 1.47
CA ALA A 46 -3.73 -7.81 0.15
C ALA A 46 -3.59 -6.32 -0.25
N LEU A 47 -4.63 -5.53 -0.03
CA LEU A 47 -4.61 -4.08 -0.28
C LEU A 47 -3.52 -3.38 0.54
N VAL A 48 -3.50 -3.59 1.86
CA VAL A 48 -2.54 -2.89 2.75
C VAL A 48 -1.10 -3.28 2.43
N HIS A 49 -0.85 -4.55 2.12
CA HIS A 49 0.49 -5.01 1.74
C HIS A 49 0.93 -4.48 0.38
N GLU A 50 0.02 -4.33 -0.59
CA GLU A 50 0.37 -3.79 -1.90
C GLU A 50 0.81 -2.33 -1.82
N LEU A 51 0.21 -1.54 -0.92
CA LEU A 51 0.59 -0.14 -0.68
C LEU A 51 2.05 0.06 -0.21
N ILE A 52 2.72 -1.00 0.27
CA ILE A 52 4.15 -0.95 0.59
C ILE A 52 4.99 -0.78 -0.69
N TYR A 53 4.47 -1.27 -1.82
CA TYR A 53 5.15 -1.27 -3.12
C TYR A 53 4.56 -0.26 -4.12
N THR A 54 3.37 0.27 -3.85
CA THR A 54 2.76 1.35 -4.63
C THR A 54 3.35 2.71 -4.23
N SER A 55 3.51 3.62 -5.18
CA SER A 55 3.89 5.00 -4.88
C SER A 55 2.85 5.66 -3.97
N ARG A 56 3.28 6.54 -3.06
CA ARG A 56 2.36 7.30 -2.22
C ARG A 56 1.52 8.24 -3.08
N LEU A 57 0.20 8.24 -2.90
CA LEU A 57 -0.70 9.28 -3.39
C LEU A 57 -0.60 10.49 -2.46
N THR A 58 -0.20 11.65 -2.98
CA THR A 58 -0.06 12.87 -2.17
C THR A 58 -1.34 13.70 -2.12
N ALA A 59 -1.46 14.59 -1.13
CA ALA A 59 -2.61 15.48 -1.00
C ALA A 59 -2.78 16.39 -2.23
N GLU A 60 -1.69 16.84 -2.85
CA GLU A 60 -1.69 17.65 -4.07
C GLU A 60 -2.28 16.87 -5.25
N GLN A 61 -1.92 15.58 -5.38
CA GLN A 61 -2.47 14.72 -6.42
C GLN A 61 -3.97 14.48 -6.24
N CYS A 62 -4.48 14.49 -5.01
CA CYS A 62 -5.91 14.36 -4.73
C CYS A 62 -6.76 15.53 -5.27
N HIS A 63 -6.17 16.66 -5.68
CA HIS A 63 -6.90 17.72 -6.38
C HIS A 63 -7.11 17.44 -7.88
N ASP A 64 -6.41 16.46 -8.45
CA ASP A 64 -6.53 16.05 -9.84
C ASP A 64 -7.17 14.66 -9.93
N ALA A 65 -8.46 14.64 -10.26
CA ALA A 65 -9.22 13.40 -10.41
C ALA A 65 -8.57 12.41 -11.39
N ALA A 66 -7.92 12.89 -12.46
CA ALA A 66 -7.25 12.03 -13.42
C ALA A 66 -5.98 11.39 -12.84
N ALA A 67 -5.24 12.13 -12.00
CA ALA A 67 -4.09 11.59 -11.29
C ALA A 67 -4.50 10.50 -10.28
N VAL A 68 -5.58 10.75 -9.53
CA VAL A 68 -6.15 9.77 -8.58
C VAL A 68 -6.66 8.53 -9.32
N GLU A 69 -7.35 8.72 -10.44
CA GLU A 69 -7.83 7.63 -11.30
C GLU A 69 -6.68 6.75 -11.80
N ALA A 70 -5.63 7.36 -12.36
CA ALA A 70 -4.47 6.64 -12.86
C ALA A 70 -3.75 5.87 -11.74
N TRP A 71 -3.58 6.50 -10.58
CA TRP A 71 -2.99 5.87 -9.41
C TRP A 71 -3.81 4.67 -8.92
N THR A 72 -5.12 4.85 -8.79
CA THR A 72 -6.04 3.83 -8.27
C THR A 72 -6.12 2.64 -9.23
N LYS A 73 -6.15 2.93 -10.54
CA LYS A 73 -6.10 1.91 -11.59
C LYS A 73 -4.83 1.06 -11.49
N GLN A 74 -3.66 1.69 -11.36
CA GLN A 74 -2.40 0.98 -11.22
C GLN A 74 -2.41 0.04 -10.01
N LEU A 75 -2.90 0.52 -8.86
CA LEU A 75 -3.03 -0.29 -7.64
C LEU A 75 -3.94 -1.51 -7.87
N VAL A 76 -5.11 -1.32 -8.48
CA VAL A 76 -6.04 -2.41 -8.77
C VAL A 76 -5.48 -3.42 -9.78
N GLU A 77 -4.76 -2.95 -10.80
CA GLU A 77 -4.08 -3.84 -11.74
C GLU A 77 -3.02 -4.70 -11.03
N GLN A 78 -2.23 -4.11 -10.12
CA GLN A 78 -1.25 -4.84 -9.32
C GLN A 78 -1.91 -5.88 -8.40
N LEU A 79 -3.02 -5.51 -7.73
CA LEU A 79 -3.76 -6.41 -6.85
C LEU A 79 -4.33 -7.61 -7.63
N ASN A 80 -4.99 -7.36 -8.76
CA ASN A 80 -5.54 -8.44 -9.59
C ASN A 80 -4.44 -9.31 -10.22
N ALA A 81 -3.28 -8.74 -10.58
CA ALA A 81 -2.17 -9.52 -11.12
C ALA A 81 -1.55 -10.47 -10.09
N LYS A 82 -1.66 -10.15 -8.79
CA LYS A 82 -1.14 -10.94 -7.67
C LYS A 82 -2.21 -11.82 -7.00
N GLU A 83 -3.47 -11.69 -7.38
CA GLU A 83 -4.57 -12.44 -6.78
C GLU A 83 -4.53 -13.91 -7.24
N VAL A 84 -4.52 -14.82 -6.26
CA VAL A 84 -4.47 -16.28 -6.49
C VAL A 84 -5.78 -16.96 -6.04
N GLY A 85 -6.62 -16.25 -5.27
CA GLY A 85 -7.86 -16.76 -4.71
C GLY A 85 -9.09 -16.39 -5.54
N ALA A 86 -10.20 -16.18 -4.85
CA ALA A 86 -11.51 -15.88 -5.44
C ALA A 86 -11.93 -14.41 -5.24
N SER A 87 -10.96 -13.53 -4.98
CA SER A 87 -11.23 -12.10 -4.89
C SER A 87 -11.09 -11.44 -6.26
N GLN A 88 -11.83 -10.36 -6.47
CA GLN A 88 -11.71 -9.48 -7.62
C GLN A 88 -11.68 -8.04 -7.11
N TYR A 89 -10.70 -7.26 -7.57
CA TYR A 89 -10.55 -5.87 -7.19
C TYR A 89 -11.02 -4.98 -8.34
N SER A 90 -11.86 -4.02 -8.02
CA SER A 90 -12.22 -2.90 -8.89
C SER A 90 -12.11 -1.61 -8.08
N TYR A 91 -12.35 -0.47 -8.72
CA TYR A 91 -12.27 0.80 -8.04
C TYR A 91 -13.28 1.81 -8.56
N GLU A 92 -13.48 2.83 -7.76
CA GLU A 92 -14.12 4.10 -8.10
C GLU A 92 -13.27 5.25 -7.55
N VAL A 93 -13.46 6.44 -8.10
CA VAL A 93 -12.90 7.68 -7.55
C VAL A 93 -14.06 8.55 -7.08
N GLU A 94 -14.06 8.88 -5.79
CA GLU A 94 -15.12 9.67 -5.16
C GLU A 94 -14.65 11.10 -4.90
N LEU A 95 -15.50 12.08 -5.17
CA LEU A 95 -15.24 13.47 -4.82
C LEU A 95 -15.70 13.74 -3.38
N HIS A 96 -14.75 14.07 -2.51
CA HIS A 96 -15.02 14.55 -1.17
C HIS A 96 -15.47 16.01 -1.20
N ALA A 97 -16.79 16.22 -1.28
CA ALA A 97 -17.41 17.53 -1.54
C ALA A 97 -16.93 18.66 -0.59
N GLU A 98 -16.72 18.35 0.69
CA GLU A 98 -16.29 19.35 1.69
C GLU A 98 -14.84 19.83 1.51
N LEU A 99 -13.98 18.96 0.96
CA LEU A 99 -12.54 19.22 0.81
C LEU A 99 -12.14 19.49 -0.63
N GLY A 100 -13.04 19.23 -1.60
CA GLY A 100 -12.75 19.34 -3.02
C GLY A 100 -11.65 18.37 -3.49
N LEU A 101 -11.52 17.22 -2.82
CA LEU A 101 -10.51 16.20 -3.11
C LEU A 101 -11.14 14.98 -3.76
N SER A 102 -10.50 14.44 -4.78
CA SER A 102 -10.78 13.12 -5.32
C SER A 102 -10.06 12.06 -4.50
N LEU A 103 -10.78 11.02 -4.07
CA LEU A 103 -10.27 9.96 -3.21
C LEU A 103 -10.49 8.58 -3.84
N PRO A 104 -9.52 7.67 -3.75
CA PRO A 104 -9.69 6.29 -4.19
C PRO A 104 -10.71 5.54 -3.33
N LYS A 105 -11.58 4.77 -3.98
CA LYS A 105 -12.41 3.75 -3.33
C LYS A 105 -12.11 2.40 -3.96
N ILE A 106 -11.62 1.47 -3.16
CA ILE A 106 -11.32 0.11 -3.60
C ILE A 106 -12.53 -0.77 -3.32
N ILE A 107 -13.00 -1.46 -4.34
CA ILE A 107 -14.13 -2.38 -4.26
C ILE A 107 -13.58 -3.79 -4.36
N VAL A 108 -13.85 -4.62 -3.37
CA VAL A 108 -13.37 -5.99 -3.30
C VAL A 108 -14.55 -6.94 -3.30
N ARG A 109 -14.62 -7.79 -4.32
CA ARG A 109 -15.64 -8.84 -4.42
C ARG A 109 -15.01 -10.19 -4.16
N THR A 110 -15.45 -10.88 -3.11
CA THR A 110 -14.95 -12.21 -2.73
C THR A 110 -16.13 -13.15 -2.55
N HIS A 111 -16.10 -14.31 -3.24
CA HIS A 111 -17.21 -15.29 -3.23
C HIS A 111 -18.60 -14.66 -3.48
N GLY A 112 -18.66 -13.65 -4.35
CA GLY A 112 -19.90 -12.96 -4.72
C GLY A 112 -20.30 -11.80 -3.80
N VAL A 113 -19.68 -11.66 -2.63
CA VAL A 113 -19.94 -10.57 -1.67
C VAL A 113 -19.00 -9.39 -1.94
N THR A 114 -19.56 -8.19 -2.04
CA THR A 114 -18.82 -6.97 -2.33
C THR A 114 -18.61 -6.15 -1.05
N HIS A 115 -17.39 -5.67 -0.84
CA HIS A 115 -17.01 -4.72 0.20
C HIS A 115 -16.35 -3.49 -0.42
N GLU A 116 -16.65 -2.31 0.10
CA GLU A 116 -16.09 -1.05 -0.38
C GLU A 116 -15.17 -0.44 0.68
N HIS A 117 -14.01 0.03 0.25
CA HIS A 117 -12.96 0.58 1.09
C HIS A 117 -12.49 1.92 0.53
N ALA A 118 -13.07 3.00 1.06
CA ALA A 118 -12.57 4.34 0.79
C ALA A 118 -11.20 4.56 1.45
N LEU A 119 -10.24 5.02 0.67
CA LEU A 119 -8.95 5.51 1.16
C LEU A 119 -9.15 6.99 1.54
N SER A 120 -9.62 7.21 2.77
CA SER A 120 -9.94 8.54 3.27
C SER A 120 -8.69 9.44 3.36
N VAL A 121 -8.91 10.75 3.51
CA VAL A 121 -7.82 11.69 3.77
C VAL A 121 -7.00 11.28 5.01
N ASP A 122 -7.69 10.86 6.08
CA ASP A 122 -7.04 10.35 7.30
C ASP A 122 -6.21 9.08 7.07
N PHE A 123 -6.53 8.29 6.04
CA PHE A 123 -5.75 7.10 5.68
C PHE A 123 -4.47 7.49 4.92
N LEU A 124 -4.52 8.54 4.12
CA LEU A 124 -3.41 8.99 3.27
C LEU A 124 -2.38 9.89 4.01
N ASN A 125 -2.76 10.41 5.19
CA ASN A 125 -1.95 11.28 6.04
C ASN A 125 -1.06 10.49 7.02
#